data_AF-A0A349PKI6-F1
#
_entry.id   AF-A0A349PKI6-F1
#
_cell.length_a   1.000
_cell.length_b   1.000
_cell.length_c   1.000
_cell.angle_alpha   90.00
_cell.angle_beta   90.00
_cell.angle_gamma   90.00
#
_symmetry.space_group_name_H-M   'P 1'
#
loop_
_entity.id
_entity.type
_entity.pdbx_description
1 polymer ?
#
loop_
_entity_poly.entity_id
_entity_poly.type
_entity_poly.pdbx_seq_one_letter_code
_entity_poly.pdbx_strand_id
1 'polypeptide(L)'
;MPFISKVEFEKLAGASGTRKLIAKLTDEDFDGFEAQAASIITSITSLDVPADNADAPNWVKLPAMWLIQYIYAQGADSKENTETYNNIYDKAINILTNHSDGGDSPARSMTGSMEGCYEF
;
A
#
# COMPACT_ATOMS: atom_id res chain seq x y z
N MET A 1 6.44 7.11 -14.01
CA MET A 1 6.12 6.76 -12.62
C MET A 1 4.62 6.85 -12.47
N PRO A 2 3.90 5.72 -12.45
CA PRO A 2 2.45 5.74 -12.46
C PRO A 2 1.76 6.37 -11.26
N PHE A 3 1.88 5.85 -10.04
CA PHE A 3 0.97 6.29 -8.97
C PHE A 3 1.55 7.32 -8.00
N ILE A 4 2.88 7.39 -7.89
CA ILE A 4 3.57 8.35 -7.03
C ILE A 4 4.97 8.66 -7.55
N SER A 5 5.39 9.92 -7.54
CA SER A 5 6.79 10.27 -7.85
C SER A 5 7.72 10.01 -6.67
N LYS A 6 9.02 9.81 -6.95
CA LYS A 6 10.05 9.76 -5.89
C LYS A 6 9.96 10.99 -4.99
N VAL A 7 9.88 12.19 -5.55
CA VAL A 7 9.77 13.45 -4.76
C VAL A 7 8.56 13.46 -3.82
N GLU A 8 7.39 12.98 -4.26
CA GLU A 8 6.20 12.86 -3.40
C GLU A 8 6.39 11.78 -2.34
N PHE A 9 6.97 10.65 -2.70
CA PHE A 9 7.33 9.59 -1.77
C PHE A 9 8.26 10.12 -0.67
N GLU A 10 9.32 10.86 -1.02
CA GLU A 10 10.26 11.44 -0.06
C GLU A 10 9.58 12.41 0.91
N LYS A 11 8.65 13.23 0.40
CA LYS A 11 7.87 14.16 1.22
C LYS A 11 6.95 13.44 2.20
N LEU A 12 6.21 12.44 1.73
CA LEU A 12 5.28 11.67 2.56
C LEU A 12 6.02 10.82 3.60
N ALA A 13 7.04 10.07 3.16
CA ALA A 13 7.83 9.23 4.03
C ALA A 13 8.73 10.04 4.99
N GLY A 14 9.10 11.27 4.59
CA GLY A 14 9.80 12.23 5.43
C GLY A 14 8.95 12.79 6.59
N ALA A 15 7.62 12.71 6.50
CA ALA A 15 6.68 13.07 7.56
C ALA A 15 6.40 11.89 8.51
N SER A 16 6.53 10.64 8.07
CA SER A 16 6.24 9.44 8.87
C SER A 16 7.43 8.89 9.66
N GLY A 17 8.58 9.57 9.69
CA GLY A 17 9.77 9.12 10.43
C GLY A 17 10.57 7.98 9.79
N THR A 18 10.08 7.42 8.67
CA THR A 18 10.72 6.39 7.83
C THR A 18 11.85 6.94 6.95
N ARG A 19 12.35 8.14 7.26
CA ARG A 19 13.33 8.92 6.49
C ARG A 19 14.65 8.17 6.20
N LYS A 20 14.99 7.17 7.02
CA LYS A 20 16.19 6.33 6.84
C LYS A 20 16.11 5.34 5.67
N LEU A 21 14.91 4.96 5.23
CA LEU A 21 14.70 4.06 4.09
C LEU A 21 14.94 4.80 2.76
N ILE A 22 14.48 6.05 2.71
CA ILE A 22 14.49 6.92 1.54
C ILE A 22 15.92 7.24 1.08
N ALA A 23 16.81 7.53 2.04
CA ALA A 23 18.17 8.01 1.75
C ALA A 23 19.08 6.96 1.08
N LYS A 24 18.65 5.70 0.98
CA LYS A 24 19.42 4.60 0.40
C LYS A 24 18.87 4.10 -0.95
N LEU A 25 17.71 4.59 -1.37
CA LEU A 25 17.06 4.17 -2.62
C LEU A 25 17.65 4.92 -3.81
N THR A 26 18.23 4.18 -4.76
CA THR A 26 18.54 4.74 -6.08
C THR A 26 17.25 5.02 -6.87
N ASP A 27 17.34 5.74 -7.99
CA ASP A 27 16.17 5.96 -8.85
C ASP A 27 15.71 4.64 -9.49
N GLU A 28 16.64 3.78 -9.89
CA GLU A 28 16.34 2.46 -10.48
C GLU A 28 15.64 1.52 -9.48
N ASP A 29 16.10 1.51 -8.21
CA ASP A 29 15.45 0.74 -7.17
C ASP A 29 14.02 1.24 -6.92
N PHE A 30 13.85 2.57 -6.87
CA PHE A 30 12.53 3.18 -6.67
C PHE A 30 11.57 2.81 -7.81
N ASP A 31 12.00 2.93 -9.06
CA ASP A 31 11.16 2.58 -10.22
C ASP A 31 10.77 1.09 -10.19
N GLY A 32 11.67 0.21 -9.77
CA GLY A 32 11.38 -1.22 -9.60
C GLY A 32 10.36 -1.51 -8.50
N PHE A 33 10.40 -0.79 -7.37
CA PHE A 33 9.42 -0.94 -6.29
C PHE A 33 8.09 -0.28 -6.62
N GLU A 34 8.12 0.85 -7.32
CA GLU A 34 6.93 1.58 -7.74
C GLU A 34 6.14 0.76 -8.78
N ALA A 35 6.81 0.12 -9.75
CA ALA A 35 6.18 -0.79 -10.69
C ALA A 35 5.49 -1.99 -10.01
N GLN A 36 6.14 -2.56 -8.98
CA GLN A 36 5.55 -3.63 -8.17
C GLN A 36 4.34 -3.15 -7.37
N ALA A 37 4.43 -1.98 -6.74
CA ALA A 37 3.32 -1.37 -6.03
C ALA A 37 2.15 -1.07 -6.98
N ALA A 38 2.43 -0.56 -8.18
CA ALA A 38 1.45 -0.31 -9.23
C ALA A 38 0.71 -1.60 -9.62
N SER A 39 1.42 -2.71 -9.81
CA SER A 39 0.82 -4.01 -10.10
C SER A 39 -0.12 -4.50 -8.99
N ILE A 40 0.20 -4.23 -7.71
CA ILE A 40 -0.67 -4.59 -6.59
C ILE A 40 -1.94 -3.73 -6.62
N ILE A 41 -1.78 -2.42 -6.79
CA ILE A 41 -2.90 -1.45 -6.83
C ILE A 41 -3.87 -1.79 -7.97
N THR A 42 -3.35 -2.02 -9.17
CA THR A 42 -4.19 -2.33 -10.34
C THR A 42 -4.92 -3.65 -10.16
N SER A 43 -4.29 -4.66 -9.53
CA SER A 43 -4.94 -5.94 -9.25
C SER A 43 -6.12 -5.84 -8.27
N ILE A 44 -6.06 -4.88 -7.33
CA ILE A 44 -7.08 -4.71 -6.28
C ILE A 44 -8.19 -3.77 -6.74
N THR A 45 -7.82 -2.69 -7.42
CA THR A 45 -8.73 -1.57 -7.73
C THR A 45 -9.28 -1.61 -9.15
N SER A 46 -8.73 -2.47 -10.01
CA SER A 46 -8.96 -2.44 -11.46
C SER A 46 -8.67 -1.08 -12.12
N LEU A 47 -7.93 -0.18 -11.43
CA LEU A 47 -7.49 1.08 -12.02
C LEU A 47 -6.42 0.82 -13.07
N ASP A 48 -6.52 1.55 -14.17
CA ASP A 48 -5.43 1.64 -15.12
C ASP A 48 -4.24 2.38 -14.51
N VAL A 49 -3.04 1.93 -14.91
CA VAL A 49 -1.77 2.57 -14.60
C VAL A 49 -1.74 3.93 -15.32
N PRO A 50 -1.78 5.06 -14.60
CA PRO A 50 -1.81 6.38 -15.23
C PRO A 50 -0.48 6.67 -15.93
N ALA A 51 -0.54 7.49 -16.99
CA ALA A 51 0.64 7.89 -17.74
C ALA A 51 1.55 8.84 -16.95
N ASP A 52 0.95 9.63 -16.05
CA ASP A 52 1.62 10.59 -15.19
C ASP A 52 1.09 10.48 -13.74
N ASN A 53 1.95 10.74 -12.75
CA ASN A 53 1.59 10.70 -11.33
C ASN A 53 0.62 11.81 -10.93
N ALA A 54 0.52 12.88 -11.72
CA ALA A 54 -0.47 13.93 -11.53
C ALA A 54 -1.90 13.43 -11.81
N ASP A 55 -2.04 12.44 -12.70
CA ASP A 55 -3.33 11.83 -13.06
C ASP A 55 -3.75 10.74 -12.05
N ALA A 56 -2.83 10.31 -11.18
CA ALA A 56 -3.12 9.33 -10.15
C ALA A 56 -4.11 9.90 -9.10
N PRO A 57 -5.18 9.16 -8.74
CA PRO A 57 -6.09 9.61 -7.70
C PRO A 57 -5.36 9.81 -6.36
N ASN A 58 -5.64 10.93 -5.69
CA ASN A 58 -4.97 11.26 -4.42
C ASN A 58 -5.12 10.18 -3.34
N TRP A 59 -6.23 9.43 -3.34
CA TRP A 59 -6.46 8.34 -2.40
C TRP A 59 -5.54 7.13 -2.61
N VAL A 60 -4.94 6.98 -3.80
CA VAL A 60 -3.98 5.91 -4.14
C VAL A 60 -2.56 6.26 -3.72
N LYS A 61 -2.21 7.55 -3.62
CA LYS A 61 -0.84 8.01 -3.33
C LYS A 61 -0.31 7.52 -1.99
N LEU A 62 -1.16 7.52 -0.95
CA LEU A 62 -0.78 7.05 0.39
C LEU A 62 -0.59 5.50 0.42
N PRO A 63 -1.54 4.68 -0.08
CA PRO A 63 -1.32 3.25 -0.30
C PRO A 63 -0.08 2.91 -1.13
N ALA A 64 0.16 3.64 -2.23
CA ALA A 64 1.33 3.42 -3.08
C ALA A 64 2.65 3.60 -2.31
N MET A 65 2.77 4.69 -1.55
CA MET A 65 3.94 4.93 -0.70
C MET A 65 4.11 3.82 0.37
N TRP A 66 3.03 3.37 0.99
CA TRP A 66 3.08 2.28 1.99
C TRP A 66 3.48 0.94 1.38
N LEU A 67 3.00 0.61 0.19
CA LEU A 67 3.39 -0.59 -0.55
C LEU A 67 4.88 -0.54 -0.92
N ILE A 68 5.39 0.60 -1.41
CA ILE A 68 6.82 0.77 -1.70
C ILE A 68 7.67 0.54 -0.45
N GLN A 69 7.26 1.06 0.72
CA GLN A 69 7.95 0.82 1.99
C GLN A 69 7.96 -0.66 2.38
N TYR A 70 6.83 -1.35 2.21
CA TYR A 70 6.71 -2.78 2.48
C TYR A 70 7.64 -3.60 1.57
N ILE A 71 7.62 -3.36 0.26
CA ILE A 71 8.43 -4.11 -0.71
C ILE A 71 9.93 -3.91 -0.43
N TYR A 72 10.35 -2.66 -0.18
CA TYR A 72 11.73 -2.39 0.22
C TYR A 72 12.12 -3.12 1.50
N ALA A 73 11.24 -3.11 2.51
CA ALA A 73 11.51 -3.77 3.79
C ALA A 73 11.55 -5.30 3.72
N GLN A 74 10.88 -5.92 2.75
CA GLN A 74 10.99 -7.35 2.49
C GLN A 74 12.35 -7.71 1.86
N GLY A 75 12.93 -6.82 1.07
CA GLY A 75 14.25 -7.00 0.47
C GLY A 75 15.42 -6.66 1.41
N ALA A 76 15.20 -5.75 2.36
CA ALA A 76 16.16 -5.44 3.41
C ALA A 76 16.00 -6.46 4.55
N ASP A 77 17.01 -7.30 4.78
CA ASP A 77 17.07 -8.42 5.74
C ASP A 77 16.91 -8.04 7.24
N SER A 78 16.01 -7.09 7.57
CA SER A 78 15.75 -6.62 8.93
C SER A 78 14.43 -7.21 9.46
N LYS A 79 14.53 -8.31 10.20
CA LYS A 79 13.41 -8.89 10.97
C LYS A 79 12.83 -7.92 12.02
N GLU A 80 13.58 -6.88 12.38
CA GLU A 80 13.26 -5.95 13.47
C GLU A 80 12.04 -5.06 13.20
N ASN A 81 11.52 -5.01 11.96
CA ASN A 81 10.37 -4.16 11.61
C ASN A 81 9.27 -4.86 10.81
N THR A 82 9.30 -6.19 10.68
CA THR A 82 8.35 -6.95 9.85
C THR A 82 6.88 -6.70 10.25
N GLU A 83 6.58 -6.64 11.55
CA GLU A 83 5.21 -6.37 12.04
C GLU A 83 4.71 -4.97 11.65
N THR A 84 5.58 -3.96 11.72
CA THR A 84 5.25 -2.58 11.33
C THR A 84 4.92 -2.51 9.84
N TYR A 85 5.73 -3.15 8.99
CA TYR A 85 5.51 -3.14 7.54
C TYR A 85 4.30 -3.98 7.13
N ASN A 86 4.04 -5.10 7.81
CA ASN A 86 2.82 -5.88 7.61
C ASN A 86 1.57 -5.05 7.95
N ASN A 87 1.58 -4.32 9.07
CA ASN A 87 0.48 -3.43 9.44
C ASN A 87 0.26 -2.31 8.42
N ILE A 88 1.35 -1.75 7.90
CA ILE A 88 1.32 -0.74 6.83
C ILE A 88 0.75 -1.31 5.53
N TYR A 89 1.15 -2.54 5.17
CA TYR A 89 0.59 -3.28 4.03
C TYR A 89 -0.92 -3.49 4.21
N ASP A 90 -1.36 -4.03 5.33
CA ASP A 90 -2.78 -4.29 5.60
C ASP A 90 -3.62 -3.01 5.52
N LYS A 91 -3.09 -1.88 6.01
CA LYS A 91 -3.72 -0.56 5.88
C LYS A 91 -3.84 -0.12 4.42
N ALA A 92 -2.78 -0.30 3.63
CA ALA A 92 -2.80 0.03 2.20
C ALA A 92 -3.87 -0.80 1.47
N ILE A 93 -3.89 -2.12 1.69
CA ILE A 93 -4.88 -3.03 1.09
C ILE A 93 -6.30 -2.66 1.50
N ASN A 94 -6.54 -2.32 2.77
CA ASN A 94 -7.86 -1.94 3.26
C ASN A 94 -8.37 -0.66 2.57
N ILE A 95 -7.52 0.38 2.42
CA ILE A 95 -7.89 1.59 1.68
C ILE A 95 -8.22 1.26 0.22
N LEU A 96 -7.35 0.51 -0.45
CA LEU A 96 -7.52 0.14 -1.87
C LEU A 96 -8.82 -0.66 -2.07
N THR A 97 -9.11 -1.61 -1.18
CA THR A 97 -10.31 -2.44 -1.27
C THR A 97 -11.58 -1.64 -0.99
N ASN A 98 -11.61 -0.82 0.07
CA ASN A 98 -12.80 -0.01 0.38
C ASN A 98 -13.13 1.01 -0.71
N HIS A 99 -12.12 1.52 -1.41
CA HIS A 99 -12.32 2.42 -2.55
C HIS A 99 -12.72 1.67 -3.83
N SER A 100 -12.26 0.43 -4.02
CA SER A 100 -12.70 -0.44 -5.12
C SER A 100 -14.14 -0.91 -4.96
N ASP A 101 -14.54 -1.29 -3.75
CA ASP A 101 -15.91 -1.70 -3.39
C ASP A 101 -16.89 -0.51 -3.31
N GLY A 102 -16.40 0.72 -3.48
CA GLY A 102 -17.20 1.95 -3.45
C GLY A 102 -18.14 2.17 -4.64
N GLY A 103 -18.15 1.24 -5.62
CA GLY A 103 -19.13 1.17 -6.70
C GLY A 103 -20.05 -0.05 -6.53
N ASP A 104 -21.17 0.16 -5.83
CA ASP A 104 -22.34 -0.74 -5.79
C ASP A 104 -22.08 -2.16 -5.25
N SER A 105 -22.09 -2.32 -3.92
CA SER A 105 -22.63 -3.52 -3.25
C SER A 105 -22.90 -3.27 -1.76
N PRO A 106 -24.14 -3.49 -1.26
CA PRO A 106 -24.40 -3.50 0.18
C PRO A 106 -23.88 -4.80 0.79
N ALA A 107 -23.34 -4.71 2.01
CA ALA A 107 -22.95 -5.82 2.87
C ALA A 107 -21.73 -6.65 2.42
N ARG A 108 -20.55 -6.26 2.92
CA ARG A 108 -19.55 -7.27 3.31
C ARG A 108 -20.21 -8.16 4.37
N SER A 109 -20.59 -9.36 3.95
CA SER A 109 -21.02 -10.46 4.80
C SER A 109 -20.22 -10.51 6.08
N MET A 110 -20.92 -10.35 7.20
CA MET A 110 -20.46 -10.85 8.49
C MET A 110 -20.07 -12.31 8.33
N THR A 111 -18.77 -12.59 8.32
CA THR A 111 -18.26 -13.95 8.49
C THR A 111 -17.25 -13.92 9.63
N GLY A 112 -17.81 -13.98 10.83
CA GLY A 112 -17.16 -14.41 12.04
C GLY A 112 -18.18 -15.23 12.83
N SER A 113 -18.15 -16.55 12.62
CA SER A 113 -19.01 -17.57 13.23
C SER A 113 -19.28 -17.36 14.72
N MET A 114 -20.53 -17.61 15.14
CA MET A 114 -20.81 -18.08 16.50
C MET A 114 -22.15 -18.85 16.54
N GLU A 115 -22.22 -19.98 15.83
CA GLU A 115 -23.01 -21.11 16.33
C GLU A 115 -22.04 -22.08 17.01
N GLY A 116 -22.20 -22.33 18.31
CA GLY A 116 -21.55 -23.45 18.98
C GLY A 116 -21.11 -23.25 20.43
N CYS A 117 -22.07 -23.32 21.35
CA CYS A 117 -22.03 -24.05 22.63
C CYS A 117 -21.20 -23.56 23.85
N TYR A 118 -21.91 -23.55 24.99
CA TYR A 118 -21.51 -23.41 26.42
C TYR A 118 -21.26 -21.97 26.92
N GLU A 119 -21.78 -21.53 28.07
CA GLU A 119 -21.74 -22.17 29.39
C GLU A 119 -22.98 -21.85 30.29
N PHE A 120 -23.39 -22.90 31.04
CA PHE A 120 -24.24 -23.04 32.25
C PHE A 120 -25.50 -22.18 32.50
#